data_AF-A0A1J3HTB1-F1
#
_entry.id   AF-A0A1J3HTB1-F1
#
_cell.length_a   1.000
_cell.length_b   1.000
_cell.length_c   1.000
_cell.angle_alpha   90.00
_cell.angle_beta   90.00
_cell.angle_gamma   90.00
#
_symmetry.space_group_name_H-M   'P 1'
#
loop_
_entity.id
_entity.type
_entity.pdbx_description
1 polymer ?
#
loop_
_entity_poly.entity_id
_entity_poly.type
_entity_poly.pdbx_seq_one_letter_code
_entity_poly.pdbx_strand_id
1 'polypeptide(L)'
;SSLVFNFREVGTPSVIDAVLSEHDLTIMDYPRHYEGCSLLPVETMHHFLRSSESWLSLGPSNLLLMHCERGAWPVLAFTLAALLIYQKQYSGEYKTLDMMYKQAPRELLHLFSPLNPIPSQLRYLKYVSGRNLVSEWPPQDRALTMDCVI
;
A
#
# COMPACT_ATOMS: atom_id res chain seq x y z
N SER A 1 -17.03 -13.08 -4.22
CA SER A 1 -16.93 -12.20 -3.05
C SER A 1 -15.89 -11.13 -3.30
N SER A 2 -15.92 -10.04 -2.54
CA SER A 2 -15.00 -8.91 -2.75
C SER A 2 -14.36 -8.49 -1.43
N LEU A 3 -13.06 -8.19 -1.48
CA LEU A 3 -12.28 -7.64 -0.37
C LEU A 3 -11.89 -6.21 -0.73
N VAL A 4 -12.16 -5.29 0.19
CA VAL A 4 -11.91 -3.87 0.03
C VAL A 4 -10.77 -3.43 0.93
N PHE A 5 -9.76 -2.79 0.34
CA PHE A 5 -8.71 -2.10 1.07
C PHE A 5 -9.01 -0.60 1.06
N ASN A 6 -9.24 -0.04 2.25
CA ASN A 6 -9.64 1.35 2.42
C ASN A 6 -8.50 2.18 3.05
N PHE A 7 -7.86 3.05 2.26
CA PHE A 7 -6.79 3.93 2.71
C PHE A 7 -7.35 5.28 3.17
N ARG A 8 -7.36 5.48 4.49
CA ARG A 8 -8.13 6.56 5.12
C ARG A 8 -7.41 7.23 6.28
N GLU A 9 -7.89 8.39 6.70
CA GLU A 9 -7.48 9.00 7.96
C GLU A 9 -8.00 8.17 9.15
N VAL A 10 -7.14 7.89 10.11
CA VAL A 10 -7.50 7.12 11.29
C VAL A 10 -8.27 8.02 12.25
N GLY A 11 -9.43 7.56 12.74
CA GLY A 11 -10.23 8.28 13.74
C GLY A 11 -11.31 9.21 13.18
N THR A 12 -11.43 9.37 11.86
CA THR A 12 -12.56 10.04 11.22
C THR A 12 -13.65 9.01 10.85
N PRO A 13 -14.94 9.38 10.74
CA PRO A 13 -15.93 8.48 10.15
C PRO A 13 -15.60 8.23 8.67
N SER A 14 -15.70 6.98 8.20
CA SER A 14 -15.51 6.68 6.78
C SER A 14 -16.82 6.93 6.07
N VAL A 15 -16.82 7.88 5.12
CA VAL A 15 -17.99 8.16 4.26
C VAL A 15 -18.33 6.94 3.40
N ILE A 16 -17.33 6.11 3.13
CA ILE A 16 -17.44 4.93 2.26
C ILE A 16 -17.81 3.67 3.03
N ASP A 17 -17.63 3.60 4.34
CA ASP A 17 -18.08 2.45 5.14
C ASP A 17 -19.60 2.30 5.06
N ALA A 18 -20.35 3.40 5.05
CA ALA A 18 -21.81 3.36 4.88
C ALA A 18 -22.18 2.71 3.54
N VAL A 19 -21.57 3.15 2.43
CA VAL A 19 -21.84 2.65 1.08
C VAL A 19 -21.37 1.19 0.89
N LEU A 20 -20.21 0.84 1.45
CA LEU A 20 -19.65 -0.50 1.33
C LEU A 20 -20.34 -1.50 2.27
N SER A 21 -20.86 -1.06 3.41
CA SER A 21 -21.60 -1.92 4.35
C SER A 21 -22.95 -2.41 3.81
N GLU A 22 -23.52 -1.72 2.83
CA GLU A 22 -24.74 -2.16 2.13
C GLU A 22 -24.50 -3.38 1.23
N HIS A 23 -23.24 -3.73 1.01
CA HIS A 23 -22.81 -4.85 0.19
C HIS A 23 -22.07 -5.84 1.10
N ASP A 24 -22.23 -7.15 0.89
CA ASP A 24 -21.56 -8.20 1.67
C ASP A 24 -20.04 -8.25 1.34
N LEU A 25 -19.33 -7.21 1.75
CA LEU A 25 -17.93 -6.92 1.43
C LEU A 25 -17.09 -7.04 2.69
N THR A 26 -15.95 -7.71 2.58
CA THR A 26 -14.93 -7.68 3.63
C THR A 26 -14.14 -6.38 3.48
N ILE A 27 -14.09 -5.54 4.50
CA ILE A 27 -13.35 -4.28 4.48
C ILE A 27 -12.13 -4.39 5.41
N MET A 28 -10.98 -3.92 4.93
CA MET A 28 -9.75 -3.77 5.72
C MET A 28 -9.26 -2.33 5.60
N ASP A 29 -9.22 -1.62 6.73
CA ASP A 29 -8.75 -0.25 6.81
C ASP A 29 -7.23 -0.16 6.94
N TYR A 30 -6.66 0.82 6.24
CA TYR A 30 -5.24 1.16 6.28
C TYR A 30 -5.09 2.68 6.43
N PRO A 31 -4.03 3.15 7.12
CA PRO A 31 -3.78 4.58 7.23
C PRO A 31 -3.39 5.18 5.88
N ARG A 32 -3.91 6.37 5.58
CA ARG A 32 -3.51 7.15 4.38
C ARG A 32 -2.09 7.71 4.46
N HIS A 33 -1.57 7.92 5.66
CA HIS A 33 -0.23 8.42 5.93
C HIS A 33 0.38 7.71 7.13
N TYR A 34 1.69 7.50 7.08
CA TYR A 34 2.52 7.06 8.19
C TYR A 34 3.62 8.10 8.40
N GLU A 35 3.70 8.70 9.58
CA GLU A 35 4.69 9.72 9.95
C GLU A 35 4.83 10.88 8.92
N GLY A 36 3.70 11.32 8.34
CA GLY A 36 3.67 12.39 7.33
C GLY A 36 4.07 11.96 5.92
N CYS A 37 4.40 10.69 5.69
CA CYS A 37 4.68 10.11 4.38
C CYS A 37 3.52 9.21 3.92
N SER A 38 3.24 9.16 2.62
CA SER A 38 2.21 8.30 2.04
C SER A 38 2.74 6.87 1.85
N LEU A 39 2.93 6.17 2.97
CA LEU A 39 3.48 4.83 3.10
C LEU A 39 2.69 4.00 4.12
N LEU A 40 2.89 2.69 4.09
CA LEU A 40 2.51 1.78 5.17
C LEU A 40 3.78 1.31 5.90
N PRO A 41 3.72 1.04 7.22
CA PRO A 41 4.75 0.27 7.91
C PRO A 41 5.04 -1.06 7.19
N VAL A 42 6.24 -1.60 7.36
CA VAL A 42 6.67 -2.82 6.65
C VAL A 42 5.77 -4.01 7.02
N GLU A 43 5.37 -4.10 8.28
CA GLU A 43 4.50 -5.13 8.85
C GLU A 43 3.09 -5.02 8.26
N THR A 44 2.57 -3.79 8.19
CA THR A 44 1.26 -3.47 7.59
C THR A 44 1.25 -3.76 6.09
N MET A 45 2.33 -3.43 5.38
CA MET A 45 2.49 -3.76 3.97
C MET A 45 2.56 -5.28 3.76
N HIS A 46 3.28 -6.01 4.60
CA HIS A 46 3.31 -7.47 4.55
C HIS A 46 1.92 -8.08 4.76
N HIS A 47 1.19 -7.62 5.78
CA HIS A 47 -0.19 -8.04 6.03
C HIS A 47 -1.10 -7.78 4.83
N PHE A 48 -1.00 -6.61 4.21
CA PHE A 48 -1.73 -6.26 2.99
C PHE A 48 -1.42 -7.25 1.85
N LEU A 49 -0.14 -7.53 1.58
CA LEU A 49 0.28 -8.44 0.50
C LEU A 49 -0.21 -9.88 0.72
N ARG A 50 -0.07 -10.39 1.95
CA ARG A 50 -0.51 -11.76 2.32
C ARG A 50 -2.02 -11.90 2.25
N SER A 51 -2.76 -10.91 2.76
CA SER A 51 -4.22 -10.89 2.68
C SER A 51 -4.69 -10.84 1.23
N SER A 52 -4.04 -10.02 0.39
CA SER A 52 -4.35 -9.93 -1.04
C SER A 52 -4.13 -11.27 -1.77
N GLU A 53 -2.97 -11.89 -1.56
CA GLU A 53 -2.62 -13.19 -2.16
C GLU A 53 -3.58 -14.29 -1.72
N SER A 54 -3.84 -14.39 -0.41
CA SER A 54 -4.77 -15.35 0.15
C SER A 54 -6.16 -15.17 -0.47
N TRP A 55 -6.67 -13.94 -0.55
CA TRP A 55 -8.00 -13.67 -1.07
C TRP A 55 -8.14 -14.04 -2.56
N LEU A 56 -7.16 -13.65 -3.38
CA LEU A 56 -7.16 -13.96 -4.81
C LEU A 56 -7.01 -15.47 -5.07
N SER A 57 -6.33 -16.20 -4.17
CA SER A 57 -6.16 -17.65 -4.31
C SER A 57 -7.44 -18.47 -4.04
N LEU A 58 -8.43 -17.88 -3.36
CA LEU A 58 -9.68 -18.58 -3.01
C LEU A 58 -10.60 -18.80 -4.23
N GLY A 59 -10.43 -18.06 -5.33
CA GLY A 59 -11.20 -18.30 -6.55
C GLY A 59 -11.00 -17.24 -7.63
N PRO A 60 -11.20 -17.60 -8.92
CA PRO A 60 -10.96 -16.71 -10.06
C PRO A 60 -11.94 -15.54 -10.15
N SER A 61 -13.09 -15.61 -9.46
CA SER A 61 -14.11 -14.57 -9.41
C SER A 61 -13.94 -13.62 -8.21
N ASN A 62 -12.91 -13.79 -7.39
CA ASN A 62 -12.65 -12.91 -6.26
C ASN A 62 -12.08 -11.59 -6.72
N LEU A 63 -12.70 -10.50 -6.25
CA LEU A 63 -12.30 -9.15 -6.59
C LEU A 63 -11.57 -8.51 -5.41
N LEU A 64 -10.48 -7.82 -5.71
CA LEU A 64 -9.85 -6.84 -4.83
C LEU A 64 -10.28 -5.44 -5.27
N LEU A 65 -10.91 -4.71 -4.36
CA LEU A 65 -11.21 -3.29 -4.53
C LEU A 65 -10.24 -2.50 -3.65
N MET A 66 -9.62 -1.46 -4.18
CA MET A 66 -8.76 -0.57 -3.40
C MET A 66 -9.31 0.85 -3.50
N HIS A 67 -9.64 1.43 -2.36
CA HIS A 67 -10.18 2.77 -2.23
C HIS A 67 -9.23 3.64 -1.40
N CYS A 68 -9.11 4.92 -1.73
CA CYS A 68 -8.35 5.86 -0.92
C CYS A 68 -9.07 7.21 -0.79
N GLU A 69 -9.04 7.80 0.41
CA GLU A 69 -9.55 9.16 0.63
C GLU A 69 -8.74 10.21 -0.15
N ARG A 70 -9.26 11.44 -0.23
CA ARG A 70 -8.61 12.54 -0.96
C ARG A 70 -7.19 12.78 -0.41
N GLY A 71 -6.21 12.83 -1.31
CA GLY A 71 -4.78 12.98 -0.97
C GLY A 71 -4.06 11.67 -0.64
N ALA A 72 -4.76 10.53 -0.56
CA ALA A 72 -4.17 9.22 -0.28
C ALA A 72 -3.79 8.44 -1.57
N TRP A 73 -3.91 9.05 -2.74
CA TRP A 73 -3.47 8.46 -4.00
C TRP A 73 -2.02 7.91 -3.97
N PRO A 74 -1.03 8.62 -3.39
CA PRO A 74 0.35 8.14 -3.41
C PRO A 74 0.54 6.81 -2.66
N VAL A 75 -0.20 6.57 -1.56
CA VAL A 75 -0.14 5.29 -0.82
C VAL A 75 -0.88 4.19 -1.58
N LEU A 76 -1.98 4.53 -2.25
CA LEU A 76 -2.72 3.60 -3.12
C LEU A 76 -1.85 3.12 -4.30
N ALA A 77 -1.22 4.06 -5.01
CA ALA A 77 -0.34 3.75 -6.15
C ALA A 77 0.86 2.90 -5.71
N PHE A 78 1.44 3.21 -4.56
CA PHE A 78 2.54 2.44 -3.98
C PHE A 78 2.15 1.02 -3.59
N THR A 79 1.03 0.84 -2.88
CA THR A 79 0.56 -0.48 -2.44
C THR A 79 0.14 -1.35 -3.61
N LEU A 80 -0.46 -0.77 -4.65
CA LEU A 80 -0.76 -1.46 -5.90
C LEU A 80 0.52 -1.89 -6.63
N ALA A 81 1.53 -1.02 -6.73
CA ALA A 81 2.83 -1.39 -7.29
C ALA A 81 3.50 -2.53 -6.49
N ALA A 82 3.43 -2.48 -5.17
CA ALA A 82 3.93 -3.53 -4.29
C ALA A 82 3.23 -4.88 -4.55
N LEU A 83 1.90 -4.87 -4.71
CA LEU A 83 1.11 -6.07 -5.00
C LEU A 83 1.50 -6.70 -6.35
N LEU A 84 1.63 -5.87 -7.39
CA LEU A 84 2.02 -6.32 -8.74
C LEU A 84 3.42 -6.94 -8.76
N ILE A 85 4.37 -6.35 -8.03
CA ILE A 85 5.73 -6.88 -7.88
C ILE A 85 5.72 -8.16 -7.04
N TYR A 86 4.95 -8.18 -5.95
CA TYR A 86 4.81 -9.34 -5.07
C TYR A 86 4.30 -10.56 -5.85
N GLN A 87 3.26 -10.37 -6.67
CA GLN A 87 2.70 -11.42 -7.53
C GLN A 87 3.55 -11.77 -8.76
N LYS A 88 4.73 -11.14 -8.92
CA LYS A 88 5.64 -11.31 -10.08
C LYS A 88 4.99 -10.96 -11.42
N GLN A 89 3.93 -10.14 -11.42
CA GLN A 89 3.27 -9.65 -12.64
C GLN A 89 4.10 -8.57 -13.33
N TYR A 90 4.86 -7.80 -12.55
CA TYR A 90 5.74 -6.74 -13.04
C TYR A 90 7.13 -6.86 -12.41
N SER A 91 8.14 -6.35 -13.13
CA SER A 91 9.52 -6.24 -12.68
C SER A 91 10.03 -4.80 -12.84
N GLY A 92 10.97 -4.42 -11.97
CA GLY A 92 11.49 -3.05 -11.89
C GLY A 92 10.59 -2.16 -11.02
N GLU A 93 11.09 -1.80 -9.85
CA GLU A 93 10.37 -1.04 -8.82
C GLU A 93 9.98 0.35 -9.33
N TYR A 94 10.94 1.05 -9.93
CA TYR A 94 10.72 2.41 -10.44
C TYR A 94 9.69 2.44 -11.56
N LYS A 95 9.83 1.56 -12.55
CA LYS A 95 8.94 1.52 -13.72
C LYS A 95 7.51 1.21 -13.32
N THR A 96 7.33 0.23 -12.43
CA THR A 96 6.00 -0.16 -11.93
C THR A 96 5.36 0.98 -11.14
N LEU A 97 6.13 1.63 -10.25
CA LEU A 97 5.62 2.76 -9.46
C LEU A 97 5.24 3.95 -10.35
N ASP A 98 6.10 4.36 -11.27
CA ASP A 98 5.84 5.45 -12.23
C ASP A 98 4.58 5.19 -13.06
N MET A 99 4.41 3.96 -13.56
CA MET A 99 3.21 3.55 -14.28
C MET A 99 1.94 3.66 -13.42
N MET A 100 2.00 3.27 -12.15
CA MET A 100 0.86 3.40 -11.23
C MET A 100 0.53 4.86 -10.94
N TYR A 101 1.52 5.71 -10.69
CA TYR A 101 1.30 7.14 -10.46
C TYR A 101 0.66 7.83 -11.68
N LYS A 102 1.01 7.43 -12.89
CA LYS A 102 0.45 7.97 -14.14
C LYS A 102 -1.02 7.61 -14.38
N GLN A 103 -1.59 6.68 -13.62
CA GLN A 103 -3.03 6.38 -13.67
C GLN A 103 -3.89 7.44 -12.97
N ALA A 104 -3.28 8.34 -12.17
CA ALA A 104 -4.04 9.37 -11.47
C ALA A 104 -4.60 10.42 -12.44
N PRO A 105 -5.84 10.87 -12.25
CA PRO A 105 -6.30 12.14 -12.76
C PRO A 105 -5.31 13.25 -12.37
N ARG A 106 -5.01 14.16 -13.30
CA ARG A 106 -4.00 15.22 -13.09
C ARG A 106 -4.36 16.12 -11.90
N GLU A 107 -5.64 16.24 -11.62
CA GLU A 107 -6.22 17.03 -10.53
C GLU A 107 -5.87 16.45 -9.15
N LEU A 108 -5.62 15.14 -9.06
CA LEU A 108 -5.22 14.46 -7.81
C LEU A 108 -3.71 14.57 -7.53
N LEU A 109 -2.90 14.86 -8.55
CA LEU A 109 -1.46 15.04 -8.42
C LEU A 109 -1.09 16.37 -7.74
N HIS A 110 -2.02 17.32 -7.58
CA HIS A 110 -1.71 18.58 -6.91
C HIS A 110 -1.82 18.53 -5.38
N LEU A 111 -2.12 17.36 -4.80
CA LEU A 111 -2.42 17.18 -3.37
C LEU A 111 -1.28 16.52 -2.58
N PHE A 112 -0.05 16.56 -3.10
CA PHE A 112 1.08 15.88 -2.45
C PHE A 112 1.41 16.49 -1.08
N SER A 113 1.71 15.60 -0.13
CA SER A 113 2.36 15.92 1.15
C SER A 113 3.57 16.85 0.92
N PRO A 114 3.95 17.71 1.89
CA PRO A 114 5.16 18.53 1.79
C PRO A 114 6.45 17.70 1.54
N LEU A 115 6.43 16.40 1.86
CA LEU A 115 7.54 15.49 1.63
C LEU A 115 7.30 14.62 0.39
N ASN A 116 8.31 14.54 -0.48
CA ASN A 116 8.28 13.64 -1.63
C ASN A 116 8.32 12.16 -1.17
N PRO A 117 7.26 11.37 -1.41
CA PRO A 117 7.21 9.98 -0.92
C PRO A 117 8.03 9.00 -1.77
N ILE A 118 8.42 9.38 -3.00
CA ILE A 118 8.99 8.45 -3.99
C ILE A 118 10.25 7.71 -3.49
N PRO A 119 11.26 8.37 -2.88
CA PRO A 119 12.48 7.67 -2.45
C PRO A 119 12.20 6.56 -1.43
N SER A 120 11.33 6.84 -0.45
CA SER A 120 10.96 5.88 0.57
C SER A 120 10.09 4.76 0.01
N GLN A 121 9.17 5.06 -0.92
CA GLN A 121 8.39 4.05 -1.63
C GLN A 121 9.27 3.09 -2.43
N LEU A 122 10.24 3.61 -3.19
CA LEU A 122 11.18 2.78 -3.94
C LEU A 122 12.01 1.87 -3.05
N ARG A 123 12.44 2.36 -1.88
CA ARG A 123 13.14 1.54 -0.88
C ARG A 123 12.26 0.38 -0.40
N TYR A 124 10.99 0.64 -0.11
CA TYR A 124 10.06 -0.40 0.33
C TYR A 124 9.76 -1.41 -0.77
N LEU A 125 9.59 -0.97 -2.02
CA LEU A 125 9.40 -1.86 -3.16
C LEU A 125 10.61 -2.79 -3.37
N LYS A 126 11.83 -2.30 -3.11
CA LYS A 126 13.04 -3.14 -3.13
C LYS A 126 13.03 -4.21 -2.04
N TYR A 127 12.49 -3.89 -0.86
CA TYR A 127 12.30 -4.91 0.17
C TYR A 127 11.30 -5.99 -0.28
N VAL A 128 10.20 -5.59 -0.95
CA VAL A 128 9.21 -6.53 -1.50
C VAL A 128 9.77 -7.39 -2.63
N SER A 129 10.54 -6.80 -3.56
CA SER A 129 11.16 -7.54 -4.66
C SER A 129 12.24 -8.51 -4.17
N GLY A 130 13.04 -8.09 -3.19
CA GLY A 130 14.11 -8.85 -2.57
C GLY A 130 13.69 -9.81 -1.46
N ARG A 131 12.39 -9.90 -1.11
CA ARG A 131 11.89 -10.66 0.05
C ARG A 131 12.30 -12.15 0.08
N ASN A 132 12.54 -12.76 -1.08
CA ASN A 132 12.93 -14.18 -1.16
C ASN A 132 14.45 -14.39 -0.93
N LEU A 133 15.24 -13.32 -0.82
CA LEU A 133 16.67 -13.37 -0.57
C LEU A 133 17.00 -13.32 0.93
N VAL A 134 16.01 -13.01 1.77
CA VAL A 134 16.15 -12.95 3.23
C VAL A 134 15.49 -14.16 3.87
N SER A 135 16.04 -14.63 4.99
CA SER A 135 15.51 -15.81 5.71
C SER A 135 14.13 -15.57 6.32
N GLU A 136 13.79 -14.32 6.63
CA GLU A 136 12.54 -13.92 7.23
C GLU A 136 12.12 -12.55 6.68
N TRP A 137 10.85 -12.42 6.30
CA TRP A 137 10.24 -11.19 5.82
C TRP A 137 8.83 -11.09 6.37
N PRO A 138 8.45 -10.00 7.07
CA PRO A 138 9.26 -8.83 7.40
C PRO A 138 10.39 -9.16 8.42
N PRO A 139 11.46 -8.35 8.49
CA PRO A 139 12.49 -8.54 9.50
C PRO A 139 11.91 -8.38 10.91
N GLN A 140 12.48 -9.09 11.89
CA GLN A 140 12.10 -8.95 13.30
C GLN A 140 12.49 -7.57 13.84
N ASP A 141 11.71 -7.08 14.81
CA ASP A 141 12.01 -5.84 15.53
C ASP A 141 13.40 -5.90 16.15
N ARG A 142 14.22 -4.91 15.82
CA ARG A 142 15.57 -4.77 16.34
C ARG A 142 15.76 -3.38 16.89
N ALA A 143 16.08 -3.30 18.18
CA ALA A 143 16.48 -2.04 18.79
C ALA A 143 17.81 -1.57 18.18
N LEU A 144 17.82 -0.34 17.67
CA LEU A 144 19.00 0.34 17.14
C LEU A 144 19.12 1.70 17.84
N THR A 145 20.35 2.10 18.17
CA THR A 145 20.65 3.43 18.70
C THR A 145 21.18 4.29 17.56
N MET A 146 20.61 5.49 17.36
CA MET A 146 21.09 6.46 16.38
C MET A 146 22.09 7.40 17.06
N ASP A 147 23.38 7.13 16.87
CA ASP A 147 24.44 7.89 17.55
C ASP A 147 24.63 9.29 16.94
N CYS A 148 24.48 9.43 15.62
CA CYS A 148 24.55 10.72 14.93
C CYS A 148 23.87 10.73 13.54
N VAL A 149 23.62 11.93 13.03
CA VAL A 149 23.28 12.25 11.63
C VAL A 149 24.33 13.23 11.14
N ILE A 150 24.90 13.01 9.95
CA ILE A 150 25.97 13.85 9.35
C ILE A 150 25.36 14.77 8.30
#